data_AF-A0A0S8DEF9-F1
#
_entry.id   AF-A0A0S8DEF9-F1
#
_cell.length_a   1.000
_cell.length_b   1.000
_cell.length_c   1.000
_cell.angle_alpha   90.00
_cell.angle_beta   90.00
_cell.angle_gamma   90.00
#
_symmetry.space_group_name_H-M   'P 1'
#
loop_
_entity.id
_entity.type
_entity.pdbx_description
1 polymer ?
#
loop_
_entity_poly.entity_id
_entity_poly.type
_entity_poly.pdbx_seq_one_letter_code
_entity_poly.pdbx_strand_id
1 'polypeptide(L)'
;MKKYFIFLMFISCAVGHKTMTQDIFGDISVGTTEKVLIKKAGKPNFIKKLESNQMEYEYLETIYSAGRIIEIRRYLFILENNKIISKKMVFEKPPFPVFDRNAYDMQTSEKA
;
A
#
# COMPACT_ATOMS: atom_id res chain seq x y z
N MET A 1 -8.18 -50.91 -24.31
CA MET A 1 -7.74 -49.98 -23.26
C MET A 1 -7.45 -48.63 -23.90
N LYS A 2 -8.43 -47.72 -23.95
CA LYS A 2 -8.31 -46.42 -24.62
C LYS A 2 -8.12 -45.36 -23.53
N LYS A 3 -6.98 -44.70 -23.61
CA LYS A 3 -6.36 -43.83 -22.63
C LYS A 3 -6.64 -42.37 -23.00
N TYR A 4 -7.01 -41.58 -22.00
CA TYR A 4 -6.93 -40.11 -21.87
C TYR A 4 -7.85 -39.20 -22.70
N PHE A 5 -8.69 -38.43 -21.99
CA PHE A 5 -8.77 -36.98 -22.20
C PHE A 5 -9.20 -36.31 -20.87
N ILE A 6 -8.24 -36.20 -19.93
CA ILE A 6 -8.38 -35.32 -18.77
C ILE A 6 -8.10 -33.90 -19.28
N PHE A 7 -9.16 -33.18 -19.62
CA PHE A 7 -9.14 -31.75 -19.90
C PHE A 7 -9.02 -31.02 -18.56
N LEU A 8 -7.78 -30.90 -18.08
CA LEU A 8 -7.44 -30.26 -16.81
C LEU A 8 -7.69 -28.74 -16.94
N MET A 9 -8.64 -28.24 -16.16
CA MET A 9 -8.95 -26.83 -15.99
C MET A 9 -7.71 -26.04 -15.52
N PHE A 10 -7.09 -25.29 -16.43
CA PHE A 10 -6.18 -24.19 -16.07
C PHE A 10 -6.95 -22.87 -16.01
N ILE A 11 -7.85 -22.73 -15.02
CA ILE A 11 -8.36 -21.40 -14.65
C ILE A 11 -7.33 -20.78 -13.71
N SER A 12 -6.24 -20.28 -14.31
CA SER A 12 -5.28 -19.44 -13.61
C SER A 12 -5.99 -18.15 -13.20
N CYS A 13 -6.35 -18.06 -11.92
CA CYS A 13 -6.89 -16.84 -11.33
C CYS A 13 -5.72 -15.87 -11.04
N ALA A 14 -5.08 -15.36 -12.10
CA ALA A 14 -4.12 -14.28 -12.01
C ALA A 14 -4.87 -12.96 -11.77
N VAL A 15 -5.46 -12.81 -10.57
CA VAL A 15 -6.04 -11.54 -10.14
C VAL A 15 -4.87 -10.64 -9.75
N GLY A 16 -4.35 -9.90 -10.72
CA GLY A 16 -3.41 -8.81 -10.45
C GLY A 16 -4.07 -7.84 -9.47
N HIS A 17 -3.55 -7.79 -8.24
CA HIS A 17 -4.04 -6.83 -7.27
C HIS A 17 -3.50 -5.46 -7.67
N LYS A 18 -4.40 -4.54 -8.04
CA LYS A 18 -4.02 -3.16 -8.26
C LYS A 18 -3.69 -2.56 -6.90
N THR A 19 -2.53 -1.93 -6.78
CA THR A 19 -2.09 -1.28 -5.54
C THR A 19 -2.25 0.22 -5.67
N MET A 20 -2.63 0.89 -4.59
CA MET A 20 -2.65 2.35 -4.53
C MET A 20 -1.24 2.91 -4.65
N THR A 21 -1.10 3.99 -5.43
CA THR A 21 0.14 4.77 -5.53
C THR A 21 -0.17 6.25 -5.33
N GLN A 22 0.88 7.06 -5.14
CA GLN A 22 0.72 8.52 -5.04
C GLN A 22 -0.01 9.14 -6.25
N ASP A 23 0.28 8.68 -7.47
CA ASP A 23 -0.36 9.19 -8.68
C ASP A 23 -1.85 8.86 -8.71
N ILE A 24 -2.21 7.61 -8.39
CA ILE A 24 -3.62 7.18 -8.31
C ILE A 24 -4.36 7.99 -7.23
N PHE A 25 -3.72 8.23 -6.08
CA PHE A 25 -4.29 9.06 -5.03
C PHE A 25 -4.52 10.50 -5.50
N GLY A 26 -3.60 11.06 -6.29
CA GLY A 26 -3.74 12.38 -6.93
C GLY A 26 -5.00 12.47 -7.80
N ASP A 27 -5.20 11.46 -8.64
CA ASP A 27 -6.28 11.34 -9.63
C ASP A 27 -7.68 11.08 -9.04
N ILE A 28 -7.76 10.71 -7.76
CA ILE A 28 -9.04 10.45 -7.09
C ILE A 28 -9.52 11.74 -6.42
N SER A 29 -10.62 12.30 -6.89
CA SER A 29 -11.24 13.50 -6.32
C SER A 29 -12.25 13.17 -5.22
N VAL A 30 -12.48 14.13 -4.33
CA VAL A 30 -13.66 14.12 -3.45
C VAL A 30 -14.93 14.03 -4.32
N GLY A 31 -15.92 13.29 -3.85
CA GLY A 31 -17.15 12.97 -4.60
C GLY A 31 -17.05 11.69 -5.44
N THR A 32 -15.84 11.15 -5.67
CA THR A 32 -15.66 9.85 -6.34
C THR A 32 -16.39 8.76 -5.57
N THR A 33 -17.08 7.88 -6.28
CA THR A 33 -17.79 6.76 -5.66
C THR A 33 -16.83 5.66 -5.23
N GLU A 34 -17.21 4.90 -4.21
CA GLU A 34 -16.47 3.74 -3.72
C GLU A 34 -16.11 2.78 -4.87
N LYS A 35 -17.06 2.50 -5.75
CA LYS A 35 -16.86 1.60 -6.90
C LYS A 35 -15.75 2.09 -7.83
N VAL A 36 -15.67 3.40 -8.07
CA VAL A 36 -14.62 3.99 -8.92
C VAL A 36 -13.29 3.99 -8.18
N LEU A 37 -13.27 4.28 -6.88
CA LEU A 37 -12.09 4.17 -6.03
C LEU A 37 -11.50 2.75 -6.11
N ILE A 38 -12.31 1.72 -5.84
CA ILE A 38 -11.87 0.31 -5.86
C ILE A 38 -11.42 -0.10 -7.26
N LYS A 39 -12.12 0.35 -8.32
CA LYS A 39 -11.73 0.07 -9.70
C LYS A 39 -10.37 0.69 -10.04
N LYS A 40 -10.09 1.90 -9.56
CA LYS A 40 -8.85 2.63 -9.85
C LYS A 40 -7.68 2.17 -8.98
N ALA A 41 -7.90 1.84 -7.72
CA ALA A 41 -6.82 1.64 -6.75
C ALA A 41 -6.75 0.23 -6.15
N GLY A 42 -7.72 -0.65 -6.47
CA GLY A 42 -7.84 -1.95 -5.83
C GLY A 42 -8.59 -1.89 -4.49
N LYS A 43 -8.57 -3.02 -3.77
CA LYS A 43 -9.22 -3.09 -2.45
C LYS A 43 -8.36 -2.37 -1.41
N PRO A 44 -8.98 -1.67 -0.45
CA PRO A 44 -8.24 -1.07 0.65
C PRO A 44 -7.55 -2.15 1.50
N ASN A 45 -6.41 -1.80 2.09
CA ASN A 45 -5.69 -2.65 3.03
C ASN A 45 -6.47 -2.76 4.35
N PHE A 46 -7.05 -1.65 4.80
CA PHE A 46 -7.89 -1.61 6.00
C PHE A 46 -9.17 -0.82 5.77
N ILE A 47 -10.25 -1.27 6.40
CA ILE A 47 -11.54 -0.58 6.41
C ILE A 47 -11.93 -0.40 7.87
N LYS A 48 -12.16 0.86 8.27
CA LYS A 48 -12.60 1.21 9.62
C LYS A 48 -13.93 1.92 9.56
N LYS A 49 -14.89 1.48 10.37
CA LYS A 49 -16.13 2.23 10.59
C LYS A 49 -15.84 3.37 11.56
N LEU A 50 -16.18 4.60 11.18
CA LEU A 50 -16.06 5.77 12.06
C LEU A 50 -17.42 5.97 12.76
N GLU A 51 -18.01 7.16 12.64
CA GLU A 51 -19.33 7.52 13.16
C GLU A 51 -20.38 7.50 12.04
N SER A 52 -21.67 7.53 12.39
CA SER A 52 -22.83 7.78 11.51
C SER A 52 -22.61 7.60 9.99
N ASN A 53 -22.69 6.35 9.51
CA ASN A 53 -22.60 5.95 8.10
C ASN A 53 -21.29 6.33 7.37
N GLN A 54 -20.23 6.67 8.11
CA GLN A 54 -18.90 6.95 7.56
C GLN A 54 -17.96 5.76 7.68
N MET A 55 -17.20 5.54 6.61
CA MET A 55 -16.20 4.49 6.49
C MET A 55 -14.86 5.11 6.11
N GLU A 56 -13.79 4.75 6.81
CA GLU A 56 -12.42 5.10 6.45
C GLU A 56 -11.77 3.94 5.72
N TYR A 57 -11.29 4.21 4.51
CA TYR A 57 -10.57 3.26 3.66
C TYR A 57 -9.11 3.66 3.69
N GLU A 58 -8.26 2.73 4.11
CA GLU A 58 -6.83 2.93 4.21
C GLU A 58 -6.10 2.06 3.18
N TYR A 59 -5.20 2.71 2.44
CA TYR A 59 -4.27 2.07 1.52
C TYR A 59 -2.83 2.35 1.92
N LEU A 60 -1.97 1.35 1.72
CA LEU A 60 -0.54 1.45 2.02
C LEU A 60 0.30 1.36 0.74
N GLU A 61 1.22 2.32 0.56
CA GLU A 61 2.32 2.23 -0.40
C GLU A 61 3.64 2.15 0.39
N THR A 62 4.39 1.08 0.19
CA THR A 62 5.69 0.86 0.82
C THR A 62 6.79 1.11 -0.20
N ILE A 63 7.67 2.06 0.08
CA ILE A 63 8.77 2.41 -0.82
C ILE A 63 10.04 1.76 -0.32
N TYR A 64 10.70 1.03 -1.22
CA TYR A 64 11.94 0.33 -0.92
C TYR A 64 13.12 0.97 -1.65
N SER A 65 14.27 1.02 -0.98
CA SER A 65 15.57 1.33 -1.58
C SER A 65 16.62 0.37 -1.05
N ALA A 66 17.41 -0.24 -1.93
CA ALA A 66 18.43 -1.24 -1.59
C ALA A 66 17.91 -2.35 -0.63
N GLY A 67 16.67 -2.82 -0.86
CA GLY A 67 16.03 -3.87 -0.04
C GLY A 67 15.53 -3.41 1.33
N ARG A 68 15.59 -2.10 1.64
CA ARG A 68 15.11 -1.51 2.89
C ARG A 68 13.90 -0.65 2.63
N ILE A 69 12.91 -0.68 3.52
CA ILE A 69 11.77 0.25 3.47
C ILE A 69 12.32 1.63 3.79
N ILE A 70 12.21 2.58 2.86
CA ILE A 70 12.63 3.97 3.08
C ILE A 70 11.49 4.88 3.56
N GLU A 71 10.25 4.54 3.18
CA GLU A 71 9.06 5.32 3.46
C GLU A 71 7.81 4.43 3.37
N ILE A 72 6.84 4.68 4.24
CA ILE A 72 5.49 4.12 4.16
C ILE A 72 4.53 5.29 3.99
N ARG A 73 3.71 5.23 2.95
CA ARG A 73 2.64 6.20 2.69
C ARG A 73 1.30 5.57 2.97
N ARG A 74 0.49 6.26 3.77
CA ARG A 74 -0.87 5.84 4.13
C ARG A 74 -1.83 6.80 3.46
N TYR A 75 -2.66 6.28 2.57
CA TYR A 75 -3.72 7.04 1.90
C TYR A 75 -5.05 6.71 2.55
N LEU A 76 -5.64 7.72 3.18
CA LEU A 76 -6.90 7.62 3.90
C LEU A 76 -7.98 8.27 3.06
N PHE A 77 -9.09 7.57 2.85
CA PHE A 77 -10.31 8.11 2.27
C PHE A 77 -11.44 7.96 3.27
N ILE A 78 -12.13 9.04 3.59
CA ILE A 78 -13.38 8.97 4.34
C ILE A 78 -14.51 8.97 3.33
N LEU A 79 -15.35 7.95 3.43
CA LEU A 79 -16.52 7.76 2.60
C LEU A 79 -17.78 7.95 3.44
N GLU A 80 -18.77 8.60 2.84
CA GLU A 80 -20.12 8.70 3.38
C GLU A 80 -21.10 8.48 2.23
N ASN A 81 -22.15 7.69 2.43
CA ASN A 81 -23.12 7.35 1.38
C ASN A 81 -22.45 6.86 0.08
N ASN A 82 -21.42 6.00 0.21
CA ASN A 82 -20.62 5.42 -0.88
C ASN A 82 -19.86 6.43 -1.75
N LYS A 83 -19.62 7.65 -1.26
CA LYS A 83 -18.82 8.67 -1.93
C LYS A 83 -17.72 9.17 -1.00
N ILE A 84 -16.57 9.48 -1.56
CA ILE A 84 -15.46 10.08 -0.83
C ILE A 84 -15.86 11.50 -0.42
N ILE A 85 -15.82 11.80 0.87
CA ILE A 85 -16.03 13.14 1.41
C ILE A 85 -14.71 13.80 1.83
N SER A 86 -13.67 13.01 2.10
CA SER A 86 -12.34 13.50 2.46
C SER A 86 -11.25 12.53 2.01
N LYS A 87 -10.07 13.06 1.73
CA LYS A 87 -8.86 12.27 1.49
C LYS A 87 -7.65 12.89 2.20
N LYS A 88 -6.78 12.06 2.76
CA LYS A 88 -5.56 12.48 3.47
C LYS A 88 -4.41 11.53 3.13
N MET A 89 -3.21 12.09 3.03
CA MET A 89 -1.97 11.32 2.92
C MET A 89 -1.17 11.51 4.21
N VAL A 90 -0.65 10.42 4.76
CA VAL A 90 0.24 10.40 5.92
C VAL A 90 1.52 9.69 5.54
N PHE A 91 2.65 10.29 5.91
CA PHE A 91 3.98 9.73 5.68
C PHE A 91 4.53 9.20 7.00
N GLU A 92 4.95 7.95 7.00
CA GLU A 92 5.65 7.33 8.10
C GLU A 92 7.04 6.93 7.60
N LYS A 93 8.08 7.53 8.18
CA LYS A 93 9.45 7.04 8.00
C LYS A 93 9.62 5.87 8.96
N PRO A 94 9.92 4.65 8.47
CA PRO A 94 10.22 3.55 9.38
C PRO A 94 11.45 3.96 10.23
N PRO A 95 11.55 3.49 11.47
CA PRO A 95 12.74 3.72 12.29
C PRO A 95 13.90 2.99 11.61
N PHE A 96 14.70 3.71 10.82
CA PHE A 96 16.02 3.20 10.46
C PHE A 96 16.78 3.04 11.77
N PRO A 97 17.49 1.92 12.00
CA PRO A 97 18.64 2.02 12.86
C PRO A 97 19.52 3.10 12.22
N VAL A 98 19.63 4.23 12.89
CA VAL A 98 20.72 5.18 12.65
C VAL A 98 21.95 4.35 12.99
N PHE A 99 22.53 3.69 12.00
CA PHE A 99 23.89 3.22 12.15
C PHE A 99 24.70 4.50 12.15
N ASP A 100 24.83 5.09 13.34
CA ASP A 100 25.84 6.08 13.65
C ASP A 100 27.19 5.36 13.52
N ARG A 101 27.60 5.11 12.27
CA ARG A 101 28.98 4.79 11.98
C ARG A 101 29.68 6.13 11.99
N ASN A 102 29.97 6.61 13.21
CA ASN A 102 31.03 7.57 13.40
C ASN A 102 32.25 6.99 12.69
N ALA A 103 32.56 7.51 11.49
CA ALA A 103 33.70 7.09 10.70
C ALA A 103 35.02 7.27 11.48
N TYR A 104 34.98 8.05 12.56
CA TYR A 104 36.03 8.23 13.54
C TYR A 104 36.36 6.99 14.38
N ASP A 105 35.40 6.08 14.64
CA ASP A 105 35.65 4.92 15.53
C ASP A 105 36.32 3.74 14.80
N MET A 106 36.31 3.72 13.46
CA MET A 106 37.00 2.70 12.67
C MET A 106 38.49 3.01 12.43
N GLN A 107 38.96 4.19 12.87
CA GLN A 107 40.31 4.66 12.56
C GLN A 107 41.30 4.52 13.72
N THR A 108 40.85 4.16 14.93
CA THR A 108 41.70 4.15 16.13
C THR A 108 41.87 2.78 16.80
N SER A 109 41.25 1.70 16.29
CA SER A 109 41.48 0.36 16.84
C SER A 109 42.72 -0.37 16.27
N GLU A 110 43.65 0.35 15.67
CA GLU A 110 44.99 -0.14 15.40
C GLU A 110 46.00 0.75 16.11
N LYS A 111 46.34 0.40 17.36
CA LYS A 111 47.72 0.37 17.85
C LYS A 111 47.79 -0.16 19.30
N ALA A 112 48.44 -1.33 19.37
CA ALA A 112 49.24 -1.92 20.45
C ALA A 112 48.58 -2.13 21.84
#